data_AF-A0A8T4IV58-F1
#
_entry.id   AF-A0A8T4IV58-F1
#
_cell.length_a   1.000
_cell.length_b   1.000
_cell.length_c   1.000
_cell.angle_alpha   90.00
_cell.angle_beta   90.00
_cell.angle_gamma   90.00
#
_symmetry.space_group_name_H-M   'P 1'
#
loop_
_entity.id
_entity.type
_entity.pdbx_description
1 polymer ?
#
loop_
_entity_poly.entity_id
_entity_poly.type
_entity_poly.pdbx_seq_one_letter_code
_entity_poly.pdbx_strand_id
1 'polypeptide(L)'
;GTRAVEHLRAVMTELKVATVSSQVALNAFTDFAITDPTLPGEITPGEHQEPTLFELLDDLIAWSAAFKGVRQRLAEAETAGA
;
A
#
# COMPACT_ATOMS: atom_id res chain seq x y z
N GLY A 1 -8.34 -2.21 10.24
CA GLY A 1 -7.29 -1.81 9.28
C GLY A 1 -6.19 -2.84 9.18
N THR A 2 -5.29 -2.89 10.17
CA THR A 2 -4.05 -3.68 10.15
C THR A 2 -4.19 -5.14 9.70
N ARG A 3 -5.12 -5.90 10.30
CA ARG A 3 -5.36 -7.32 9.93
C ARG A 3 -5.80 -7.50 8.48
N ALA A 4 -6.57 -6.55 7.94
CA ALA A 4 -6.97 -6.60 6.54
C ALA A 4 -5.76 -6.45 5.61
N VAL A 5 -4.82 -5.55 5.92
CA VAL A 5 -3.58 -5.38 5.14
C VAL A 5 -2.70 -6.62 5.24
N GLU A 6 -2.57 -7.23 6.41
CA GLU A 6 -1.81 -8.48 6.59
C GLU A 6 -2.39 -9.62 5.74
N HIS A 7 -3.72 -9.78 5.74
CA HIS A 7 -4.39 -10.77 4.89
C HIS A 7 -4.23 -10.46 3.41
N LEU A 8 -4.32 -9.18 3.02
CA LEU A 8 -4.11 -8.76 1.65
C LEU A 8 -2.70 -9.09 1.16
N ARG A 9 -1.67 -8.93 1.99
CA ARG A 9 -0.28 -9.29 1.62
C ARG A 9 -0.12 -10.78 1.32
N ALA A 10 -0.81 -11.65 2.06
CA ALA A 10 -0.83 -13.08 1.76
C ALA A 10 -1.43 -13.34 0.37
N VAL A 11 -2.58 -12.72 0.06
CA VAL A 11 -3.20 -12.81 -1.27
C VAL A 11 -2.27 -12.26 -2.38
N MET A 12 -1.61 -11.13 -2.13
CA MET A 12 -0.68 -10.53 -3.09
C MET A 12 0.54 -11.42 -3.36
N THR A 13 0.95 -12.23 -2.39
CA THR A 13 2.05 -13.20 -2.55
C THR A 13 1.67 -14.29 -3.55
N GLU A 14 0.44 -14.81 -3.50
CA GLU A 14 -0.08 -15.78 -4.49
C GLU A 14 -0.09 -15.21 -5.91
N LEU A 15 -0.34 -13.90 -6.04
CA LEU A 15 -0.31 -13.18 -7.31
C LEU A 15 1.10 -12.72 -7.71
N LYS A 16 2.14 -13.06 -6.95
CA LYS A 16 3.54 -12.64 -7.15
C LYS A 16 3.72 -11.12 -7.22
N VAL A 17 2.89 -10.37 -6.49
CA VAL A 17 3.02 -8.92 -6.34
C VAL A 17 4.00 -8.63 -5.20
N ALA A 18 5.07 -7.91 -5.50
CA ALA A 18 6.02 -7.46 -4.50
C ALA A 18 5.39 -6.34 -3.64
N THR A 19 5.30 -6.54 -2.32
CA THR A 19 4.74 -5.58 -1.36
C THR A 19 5.82 -5.04 -0.42
N VAL A 20 5.63 -3.84 0.14
CA VAL A 20 6.59 -3.16 1.05
C VAL A 20 6.10 -3.17 2.49
N SER A 21 6.96 -3.32 3.51
CA SER A 21 6.52 -3.54 4.90
C SER A 21 5.81 -2.34 5.53
N SER A 22 6.25 -1.12 5.19
CA SER A 22 5.65 0.16 5.61
C SER A 22 4.14 0.19 5.32
N GLN A 23 3.34 0.66 6.27
CA GLN A 23 1.89 0.77 6.13
C GLN A 23 1.31 1.91 6.98
N VAL A 24 0.31 2.62 6.46
CA VAL A 24 -0.48 3.60 7.22
C VAL A 24 -1.68 2.90 7.84
N ALA A 25 -1.89 3.11 9.14
CA ALA A 25 -3.02 2.55 9.88
C ALA A 25 -3.84 3.69 10.50
N LEU A 26 -4.91 4.10 9.82
CA LEU A 26 -5.83 5.11 10.31
C LEU A 26 -6.83 4.50 11.31
N ASN A 27 -7.01 5.18 12.43
CA ASN A 27 -7.98 4.86 13.47
C ASN A 27 -9.20 5.79 13.36
N ALA A 28 -10.38 5.20 13.26
CA ALA A 28 -11.65 5.93 13.12
C ALA A 28 -11.92 6.95 14.24
N PHE A 29 -11.34 6.77 15.43
CA PHE A 29 -11.57 7.64 16.58
C PHE A 29 -10.58 8.80 16.70
N THR A 30 -9.39 8.66 16.14
CA THR A 30 -8.31 9.65 16.34
C THR A 30 -7.86 10.31 15.05
N ASP A 31 -8.08 9.67 13.90
CA ASP A 31 -7.67 10.19 12.59
C ASP A 31 -8.84 10.77 11.78
N PHE A 32 -10.04 10.83 12.37
CA PHE A 32 -11.23 11.38 11.73
C PHE A 32 -12.09 12.19 12.71
N ALA A 33 -12.58 13.34 12.26
CA ALA A 33 -13.64 14.08 12.91
C ALA A 33 -14.99 13.65 12.31
N ILE A 34 -15.71 12.78 13.03
CA ILE A 34 -17.01 12.25 12.62
C ILE A 34 -18.08 12.79 13.56
N THR A 35 -19.02 13.58 13.03
CA THR A 35 -20.15 14.13 13.80
C THR A 35 -21.42 13.27 13.68
N ASP A 36 -21.62 12.61 12.55
CA ASP A 36 -22.72 11.69 12.26
C ASP A 36 -22.17 10.53 11.43
N PRO A 37 -22.34 9.26 11.84
CA PRO A 37 -21.82 8.11 11.10
C PRO A 37 -22.48 7.88 9.73
N THR A 38 -23.56 8.59 9.41
CA THR A 38 -24.24 8.55 8.11
C THR A 38 -23.77 9.66 7.15
N LEU A 39 -22.98 10.63 7.64
CA LEU A 39 -22.40 11.71 6.86
C LEU A 39 -20.90 11.48 6.65
N PRO A 40 -20.30 12.08 5.59
CA PRO A 40 -18.85 12.08 5.43
C PRO A 40 -18.17 12.77 6.62
N GLY A 41 -17.14 12.14 7.18
CA GLY A 41 -16.25 12.76 8.17
C GLY A 41 -15.11 13.53 7.52
N GLU A 42 -14.42 14.36 8.31
CA GLU A 42 -13.18 15.02 7.92
C GLU A 42 -11.97 14.18 8.37
N ILE A 43 -10.96 14.05 7.51
CA ILE A 43 -9.73 13.33 7.84
C ILE A 43 -8.83 14.27 8.66
N THR A 44 -8.55 13.90 9.89
CA THR A 44 -7.76 14.68 10.85
C THR A 44 -6.66 13.79 11.42
N PRO A 45 -5.64 13.44 10.62
CA PRO A 45 -4.70 12.40 10.99
C PRO A 45 -3.78 12.87 12.11
N GLY A 46 -3.39 11.95 13.00
CA GLY A 46 -2.37 12.25 14.02
C GLY A 46 -1.02 12.59 13.38
N GLU A 47 -0.18 13.35 14.10
CA GLU A 47 1.11 13.88 13.60
C GLU A 47 2.07 12.83 13.01
N HIS A 48 1.94 11.57 13.44
CA HIS A 48 2.77 10.46 12.98
C HIS A 48 2.33 9.84 11.64
N GLN A 49 1.09 10.09 11.19
CA GLN A 49 0.54 9.45 9.99
C GLN A 49 1.18 9.97 8.71
N GLU A 50 1.46 11.28 8.63
CA GLU A 50 2.10 11.88 7.45
C GLU A 50 3.54 11.37 7.24
N PRO A 51 4.42 11.36 8.26
CA PRO A 51 5.73 10.70 8.15
C PRO A 51 5.63 9.23 7.75
N THR A 52 4.68 8.48 8.32
CA THR A 52 4.47 7.06 7.98
C THR A 52 4.02 6.88 6.53
N LEU A 53 3.20 7.81 6.01
CA LEU A 53 2.77 7.81 4.61
C LEU A 53 3.96 8.08 3.68
N PHE A 54 4.83 9.03 4.02
CA PHE A 54 6.02 9.29 3.22
C PHE A 54 6.96 8.09 3.18
N GLU A 55 7.23 7.45 4.31
CA GLU A 55 8.02 6.22 4.36
C GLU A 55 7.42 5.13 3.46
N LEU A 56 6.09 4.97 3.50
CA LEU A 56 5.39 4.01 2.63
C LEU A 56 5.59 4.30 1.15
N LEU A 57 5.43 5.57 0.76
CA LEU A 57 5.58 5.98 -0.63
C LEU A 57 7.01 5.85 -1.11
N ASP A 58 8.00 6.19 -0.27
CA ASP A 58 9.42 6.05 -0.59
C ASP A 58 9.79 4.57 -0.81
N ASP A 59 9.38 3.69 0.10
CA ASP A 59 9.56 2.24 -0.04
C ASP A 59 8.90 1.72 -1.33
N LEU A 60 7.64 2.12 -1.58
CA LEU A 60 6.89 1.71 -2.76
C LEU A 60 7.58 2.15 -4.05
N ILE A 61 8.04 3.40 -4.13
CA ILE A 61 8.74 3.94 -5.29
C ILE A 61 10.05 3.17 -5.49
N ALA A 62 10.86 3.01 -4.45
CA ALA A 62 12.14 2.32 -4.51
C ALA A 62 11.98 0.87 -5.00
N TRP A 63 11.04 0.12 -4.42
CA TRP A 63 10.78 -1.26 -4.82
C TRP A 63 10.19 -1.35 -6.22
N SER A 64 9.24 -0.48 -6.58
CA SER A 64 8.65 -0.48 -7.92
C SER A 64 9.69 -0.27 -9.02
N ALA A 65 10.68 0.59 -8.76
CA ALA A 65 11.82 0.86 -9.62
C ALA A 65 12.77 -0.35 -9.69
N ALA A 66 13.15 -0.92 -8.54
CA ALA A 66 14.04 -2.08 -8.48
C ALA A 66 13.48 -3.30 -9.24
N PHE A 67 12.18 -3.56 -9.14
CA PHE A 67 11.52 -4.68 -9.81
C PHE A 67 11.15 -4.41 -11.28
N LYS A 68 11.40 -3.20 -11.81
CA LYS A 68 11.08 -2.85 -13.21
C LYS A 68 11.75 -3.80 -14.21
N GLY A 69 13.02 -4.11 -14.00
CA GLY A 69 13.77 -5.02 -14.87
C GLY A 69 13.22 -6.46 -14.86
N VAL A 70 12.69 -6.92 -13.72
CA VAL A 70 12.02 -8.24 -13.65
C VAL A 70 10.78 -8.25 -14.54
N ARG A 71 9.93 -7.22 -14.45
CA ARG A 71 8.71 -7.10 -15.25
C ARG A 71 9.01 -7.04 -16.75
N GLN A 72 10.02 -6.26 -17.15
CA GLN A 72 10.43 -6.15 -18.55
C GLN A 72 10.89 -7.48 -19.12
N ARG A 73 11.78 -8.20 -18.41
CA ARG A 73 12.25 -9.52 -18.85
C ARG A 73 11.11 -10.55 -18.97
N LEU A 74 10.13 -10.51 -18.06
CA LEU A 74 8.98 -11.41 -18.13
C LEU A 74 8.10 -11.12 -19.36
N ALA A 75 7.85 -9.84 -19.68
CA ALA A 75 7.10 -9.45 -20.87
C ALA A 75 7.85 -9.81 -22.18
N GLU A 76 9.17 -9.64 -22.21
CA GLU A 76 10.01 -10.06 -23.33
C GLU A 76 9.98 -11.58 -23.54
N ALA A 77 10.02 -12.36 -22.45
CA ALA A 77 9.92 -13.82 -22.53
C ALA A 77 8.55 -14.30 -23.02
N GLU A 78 7.46 -13.64 -22.60
CA GLU A 78 6.09 -13.94 -23.05
C GLU A 78 5.93 -13.66 -24.54
N THR A 79 6.45 -12.54 -25.03
CA THR A 79 6.40 -12.17 -26.46
C THR A 79 7.30 -13.04 -27.34
N ALA A 80 8.42 -13.54 -26.83
CA ALA A 80 9.30 -14.45 -27.57
C ALA A 80 8.78 -15.90 -27.65
N GLY A 81 7.85 -16.28 -26.77
CA GLY A 81 7.22 -17.60 -26.74
C GLY A 81 5.90 -17.71 -27.50
N ALA A 82 5.35 -16.57 -27.97
CA ALA A 82 4.13 -16.47 -28.78
C ALA A 82 4.47 -16.39 -30.28
#